data_AF-A0A367M1M3-F1
#
_entry.id   AF-A0A367M1M3-F1
#
_cell.length_a   1.000
_cell.length_b   1.000
_cell.length_c   1.000
_cell.angle_alpha   90.00
_cell.angle_beta   90.00
_cell.angle_gamma   90.00
#
_symmetry.space_group_name_H-M   'P 1'
#
loop_
_entity.id
_entity.type
_entity.pdbx_description
1 polymer ?
#
loop_
_entity_poly.entity_id
_entity_poly.type
_entity_poly.pdbx_seq_one_letter_code
_entity_poly.pdbx_strand_id
1 'polypeptide(L)'
;PREGARSAAQSAELYRQMFPEDRTLITLRAQFDQHLADSASSGGEGQLLGLLGQAATVIGGEPTVSVEQLDFSAARGDVALQVRAPGFDVLERLRSRLSESGLAVQLGSASRDGSTVSARLVIGG
;
A
#
# COMPACT_ATOMS: atom_id res chain seq x y z
N PRO A 1 18.09 -1.17 -22.55
CA PRO A 1 17.19 -1.34 -21.38
C PRO A 1 17.97 -1.36 -20.05
N ARG A 2 18.12 -0.20 -19.40
CA ARG A 2 18.80 -0.05 -18.09
C ARG A 2 18.01 0.80 -17.08
N GLU A 3 16.79 1.22 -17.42
CA GLU A 3 15.99 2.12 -16.58
C GLU A 3 15.19 1.37 -15.49
N GLY A 4 14.82 0.11 -15.68
CA GLY A 4 14.03 -0.65 -14.69
C GLY A 4 14.75 -0.91 -13.36
N ALA A 5 16.06 -1.17 -13.40
CA ALA A 5 16.84 -1.48 -12.21
C ALA A 5 17.07 -0.28 -11.26
N ARG A 6 17.04 0.96 -11.79
CA ARG A 6 17.21 2.17 -10.96
C ARG A 6 15.94 2.50 -10.18
N SER A 7 14.76 2.30 -10.77
CA SER A 7 13.48 2.62 -10.13
C SER A 7 13.14 1.65 -8.98
N ALA A 8 13.46 0.37 -9.15
CA ALA A 8 13.28 -0.63 -8.09
C ALA A 8 14.19 -0.34 -6.87
N ALA A 9 15.46 0.03 -7.11
CA ALA A 9 16.41 0.35 -6.03
C ALA A 9 16.01 1.61 -5.25
N GLN A 10 15.55 2.65 -5.95
CA GLN A 10 15.10 3.90 -5.33
C GLN A 10 13.82 3.70 -4.51
N SER A 11 12.92 2.82 -4.97
CA SER A 11 11.71 2.43 -4.24
C SER A 11 12.03 1.64 -2.97
N ALA A 12 13.00 0.71 -3.04
CA ALA A 12 13.47 -0.06 -1.89
C ALA A 12 14.20 0.80 -0.83
N GLU A 13 14.88 1.87 -1.23
CA GLU A 13 15.50 2.84 -0.32
C GLU A 13 14.47 3.74 0.37
N LEU A 14 13.50 4.27 -0.37
CA LEU A 14 12.38 5.02 0.22
C LEU A 14 11.62 4.13 1.23
N TYR A 15 11.39 2.88 0.86
CA TYR A 15 10.75 1.88 1.70
C TYR A 15 11.50 1.66 3.04
N ARG A 16 12.82 1.41 2.98
CA ARG A 16 13.64 1.20 4.19
C ARG A 16 13.70 2.41 5.11
N GLN A 17 13.58 3.61 4.57
CA GLN A 17 13.57 4.86 5.33
C GLN A 17 12.23 5.13 6.03
N MET A 18 11.11 4.67 5.46
CA MET A 18 9.78 4.97 5.99
C MET A 18 9.27 3.96 7.01
N PHE A 19 9.85 2.75 7.07
CA PHE A 19 9.46 1.70 8.02
C PHE A 19 10.65 1.15 8.82
N PRO A 20 11.35 1.98 9.61
CA PRO A 20 12.51 1.51 10.37
C PRO A 20 12.14 0.69 11.62
N GLU A 21 10.95 0.88 12.24
CA GLU A 21 10.74 0.43 13.64
C GLU A 21 9.38 -0.23 13.97
N ASP A 22 8.45 -0.44 13.03
CA ASP A 22 7.08 -0.86 13.38
C ASP A 22 6.77 -2.35 13.15
N ARG A 23 6.38 -3.06 14.22
CA ARG A 23 6.19 -4.54 14.25
C ARG A 23 4.93 -5.02 13.53
N THR A 24 3.90 -4.17 13.37
CA THR A 24 2.66 -4.54 12.66
C THR A 24 2.84 -4.45 11.14
N LEU A 25 3.83 -3.67 10.69
CA LEU A 25 4.12 -3.41 9.28
C LEU A 25 5.12 -4.40 8.66
N ILE A 26 5.59 -5.39 9.42
CA ILE A 26 6.51 -6.44 8.94
C ILE A 26 5.86 -7.24 7.79
N THR A 27 4.56 -7.51 7.85
CA THR A 27 3.86 -8.24 6.78
C THR A 27 3.76 -7.41 5.51
N LEU A 28 3.52 -6.11 5.64
CA LEU A 28 3.51 -5.20 4.50
C LEU A 28 4.90 -5.10 3.88
N ARG A 29 5.95 -5.02 4.71
CA ARG A 29 7.36 -5.06 4.31
C ARG A 29 7.68 -6.26 3.45
N ALA A 30 7.37 -7.45 3.94
CA ALA A 30 7.73 -8.70 3.30
C ALA A 30 7.00 -8.83 1.95
N GLN A 31 5.70 -8.53 1.89
CA GLN A 31 4.96 -8.58 0.63
C GLN A 31 5.49 -7.56 -0.39
N PHE A 32 5.93 -6.39 0.06
CA PHE A 32 6.53 -5.37 -0.80
C PHE A 32 7.88 -5.80 -1.37
N ASP A 33 8.76 -6.33 -0.52
CA ASP A 33 10.09 -6.82 -0.90
C ASP A 33 9.96 -7.96 -1.92
N GLN A 34 8.98 -8.84 -1.72
CA GLN A 34 8.62 -9.87 -2.68
C GLN A 34 8.14 -9.29 -4.02
N HIS A 35 7.24 -8.31 -4.01
CA HIS A 35 6.78 -7.68 -5.26
C HIS A 35 7.90 -6.91 -5.98
N LEU A 36 8.78 -6.23 -5.26
CA LEU A 36 9.94 -5.54 -5.83
C LEU A 36 10.93 -6.51 -6.49
N ALA A 37 11.16 -7.67 -5.86
CA ALA A 37 12.00 -8.72 -6.42
C ALA A 37 11.40 -9.31 -7.71
N ASP A 38 10.07 -9.41 -7.80
CA ASP A 38 9.35 -9.92 -8.97
C ASP A 38 9.28 -8.86 -10.11
N SER A 39 9.22 -7.58 -9.76
CA SER A 39 8.95 -6.45 -10.67
C SER A 39 10.19 -5.82 -11.32
N ALA A 40 11.39 -6.41 -11.19
CA ALA A 40 12.63 -5.86 -11.75
C ALA A 40 12.66 -5.77 -13.31
N SER A 41 11.56 -6.08 -14.01
CA SER A 41 11.49 -6.23 -15.46
C SER A 41 10.54 -5.28 -16.21
N SER A 42 9.66 -4.50 -15.56
CA SER A 42 8.65 -3.68 -16.26
C SER A 42 8.61 -2.20 -15.84
N GLY A 43 8.52 -1.32 -16.85
CA GLY A 43 8.74 0.13 -16.72
C GLY A 43 7.54 0.96 -16.23
N GLY A 44 6.35 0.36 -16.10
CA GLY A 44 5.15 1.00 -15.53
C GLY A 44 5.11 0.96 -14.01
N GLU A 45 5.88 0.07 -13.38
CA GLU A 45 5.85 -0.16 -11.94
C GLU A 45 6.37 1.01 -11.09
N GLY A 46 7.26 1.85 -11.60
CA GLY A 46 7.86 2.94 -10.81
C GLY A 46 6.83 3.97 -10.32
N GLN A 47 5.83 4.29 -11.14
CA GLN A 47 4.76 5.22 -10.78
C GLN A 47 3.86 4.62 -9.69
N LEU A 48 3.48 3.35 -9.85
CA LEU A 48 2.65 2.63 -8.88
C LEU A 48 3.36 2.42 -7.54
N LEU A 49 4.66 2.11 -7.57
CA LEU A 49 5.50 2.03 -6.39
C LEU A 49 5.55 3.38 -5.65
N GLY A 50 5.59 4.49 -6.38
CA GLY A 50 5.50 5.84 -5.80
C GLY A 50 4.14 6.13 -5.14
N LEU A 51 3.03 5.73 -5.77
CA LEU A 51 1.68 5.85 -5.18
C LEU A 51 1.58 5.02 -3.89
N LEU A 52 2.09 3.80 -3.95
CA LEU A 52 2.07 2.87 -2.84
C LEU A 52 2.96 3.33 -1.68
N GLY A 53 4.12 3.94 -1.94
CA GLY A 53 4.96 4.56 -0.92
C GLY A 53 4.23 5.66 -0.15
N GLN A 54 3.54 6.56 -0.86
CA GLN A 54 2.72 7.61 -0.25
C GLN A 54 1.58 7.02 0.58
N ALA A 55 0.90 5.99 0.05
CA ALA A 55 -0.16 5.32 0.77
C ALA A 55 0.33 4.68 2.07
N ALA A 56 1.52 4.05 2.02
CA ALA A 56 2.12 3.42 3.18
C ALA A 56 2.49 4.44 4.27
N THR A 57 2.90 5.67 3.93
CA THR A 57 3.09 6.75 4.92
C THR A 57 1.80 7.08 5.65
N VAL A 58 0.69 7.21 4.90
CA VAL A 58 -0.62 7.56 5.48
C VAL A 58 -1.12 6.43 6.36
N ILE A 59 -0.99 5.17 5.91
CA ILE A 59 -1.38 3.98 6.68
C ILE A 59 -0.52 3.83 7.94
N GLY A 60 0.79 4.07 7.85
CA GLY A 60 1.70 4.03 9.00
C GLY A 60 1.38 5.09 10.07
N GLY A 61 0.68 6.16 9.70
CA GLY A 61 0.14 7.15 10.64
C GLY A 61 -1.11 6.69 11.40
N GLU A 62 -1.73 5.58 11.01
CA GLU A 62 -2.94 5.02 11.63
C GLU A 62 -2.62 3.67 12.32
N PRO A 63 -2.13 3.67 13.57
CA PRO A 63 -1.64 2.45 14.25
C PRO A 63 -2.73 1.41 14.54
N THR A 64 -4.00 1.78 14.36
CA THR A 64 -5.15 0.89 14.53
C THR A 64 -5.53 0.15 13.25
N VAL A 65 -4.85 0.43 12.13
CA VAL A 65 -5.06 -0.24 10.85
C VAL A 65 -3.91 -1.20 10.57
N SER A 66 -4.26 -2.42 10.18
CA SER A 66 -3.32 -3.44 9.71
C SER A 66 -3.58 -3.75 8.24
N VAL A 67 -2.53 -3.95 7.45
CA VAL A 67 -2.64 -4.45 6.07
C VAL A 67 -2.45 -5.96 6.09
N GLU A 68 -3.48 -6.69 5.66
CA GLU A 68 -3.51 -8.16 5.63
C GLU A 68 -2.95 -8.68 4.29
N GLN A 69 -3.31 -8.02 3.19
CA GLN A 69 -2.92 -8.44 1.85
C GLN A 69 -2.65 -7.24 0.96
N LEU A 70 -1.69 -7.38 0.05
CA LEU A 70 -1.37 -6.41 -0.98
C LEU A 70 -1.41 -7.11 -2.33
N ASP A 71 -2.13 -6.53 -3.28
CA ASP A 71 -2.22 -6.97 -4.67
C ASP A 71 -1.76 -5.82 -5.56
N PHE A 72 -0.61 -5.99 -6.18
CA PHE A 72 -0.05 -5.01 -7.10
C PHE A 72 -0.33 -5.44 -8.54
N SER A 73 -0.88 -4.55 -9.36
CA SER A 73 -1.14 -4.85 -10.77
C SER A 73 -0.61 -3.76 -11.71
N ALA A 74 0.58 -4.00 -12.26
CA ALA A 74 1.13 -3.17 -13.34
C ALA A 74 0.21 -3.13 -14.56
N ALA A 75 -0.42 -4.25 -14.88
CA ALA A 75 -1.32 -4.38 -16.03
C ALA A 75 -2.58 -3.50 -15.90
N ARG A 76 -3.11 -3.34 -14.68
CA ARG A 76 -4.28 -2.49 -14.42
C ARG A 76 -3.91 -1.06 -14.01
N GLY A 77 -2.67 -0.80 -13.61
CA GLY A 77 -2.28 0.51 -13.12
C GLY A 77 -2.78 0.79 -11.70
N ASP A 78 -3.01 -0.26 -10.89
CA ASP A 78 -3.55 -0.13 -9.54
C ASP A 78 -2.80 -0.98 -8.49
N VAL A 79 -2.92 -0.56 -7.24
CA VAL A 79 -2.57 -1.35 -6.06
C VAL A 79 -3.79 -1.50 -5.18
N ALA A 80 -4.16 -2.75 -4.88
CA ALA A 80 -5.22 -3.06 -3.93
C ALA A 80 -4.64 -3.56 -2.60
N LEU A 81 -5.19 -3.05 -1.51
CA LEU A 81 -4.80 -3.35 -0.14
C LEU A 81 -6.02 -3.92 0.59
N GLN A 82 -5.89 -5.11 1.15
CA GLN A 82 -6.83 -5.62 2.14
C GLN A 82 -6.40 -5.10 3.51
N VAL A 83 -7.21 -4.23 4.10
CA VAL A 83 -6.94 -3.62 5.40
C VAL A 83 -7.94 -4.11 6.45
N ARG A 84 -7.51 -4.14 7.70
CA ARG A 84 -8.30 -4.46 8.88
C ARG A 84 -8.18 -3.34 9.90
N ALA A 85 -9.29 -2.92 10.48
CA ALA A 85 -9.38 -1.83 11.45
C ALA A 85 -10.40 -2.17 12.55
N PRO A 86 -10.46 -1.44 13.68
CA PRO A 86 -11.47 -1.69 14.73
C PRO A 86 -12.89 -1.28 14.30
N GLY A 87 -13.03 -0.40 13.31
CA GLY A 87 -14.31 0.16 12.90
C GLY A 87 -14.32 0.72 11.48
N PHE A 88 -15.52 0.90 10.94
CA PHE A 88 -15.73 1.50 9.61
C PHE A 88 -15.31 2.97 9.58
N ASP A 89 -15.43 3.68 10.70
CA ASP A 89 -15.02 5.09 10.82
C ASP A 89 -13.51 5.27 10.62
N VAL A 90 -12.71 4.32 11.10
CA VAL A 90 -11.25 4.32 10.89
C VAL A 90 -10.91 4.08 9.42
N LEU A 91 -11.61 3.16 8.77
CA LEU A 91 -11.41 2.87 7.34
C LEU A 91 -11.78 4.07 6.46
N GLU A 92 -12.89 4.74 6.76
CA GLU A 92 -13.31 5.93 6.03
C GLU A 92 -12.36 7.11 6.26
N ARG A 93 -11.86 7.28 7.50
CA ARG A 93 -10.81 8.26 7.80
C ARG A 93 -9.55 7.98 7.00
N LEU A 94 -9.09 6.73 6.98
CA LEU A 94 -7.92 6.34 6.21
C LEU A 94 -8.10 6.63 4.72
N ARG A 95 -9.26 6.28 4.14
CA ARG A 95 -9.60 6.63 2.75
C ARG A 95 -9.54 8.14 2.51
N SER A 96 -10.13 8.94 3.40
CA SER A 96 -10.10 10.39 3.30
C SER A 96 -8.67 10.92 3.29
N ARG A 97 -7.82 10.45 4.21
CA ARG A 97 -6.42 10.89 4.32
C ARG A 97 -5.59 10.53 3.08
N LEU A 98 -5.82 9.35 2.52
CA LEU A 98 -5.20 8.93 1.25
C LEU A 98 -5.68 9.81 0.08
N SER A 99 -6.96 10.17 0.05
CA SER A 99 -7.51 11.07 -0.96
C SER A 99 -6.95 12.49 -0.81
N GLU A 100 -6.79 12.98 0.42
CA GLU A 100 -6.20 14.29 0.73
C GLU A 100 -4.72 14.37 0.36
N SER A 101 -3.99 13.25 0.37
CA SER A 101 -2.61 13.20 -0.13
C SER A 101 -2.53 13.18 -1.67
N GLY A 102 -3.65 13.38 -2.38
CA GLY A 102 -3.69 13.42 -3.84
C GLY A 102 -3.71 12.04 -4.50
N LEU A 103 -3.91 10.96 -3.74
CA LEU A 103 -4.02 9.61 -4.30
C LEU A 103 -5.45 9.36 -4.76
N ALA A 104 -5.60 8.82 -5.97
CA ALA A 104 -6.87 8.28 -6.43
C ALA A 104 -7.15 6.98 -5.65
N VAL A 105 -8.00 7.06 -4.63
CA VAL A 105 -8.31 5.94 -3.73
C VAL A 105 -9.79 5.59 -3.75
N GLN A 106 -10.08 4.31 -3.82
CA GLN A 106 -11.43 3.75 -3.72
C GLN A 106 -11.50 2.78 -2.54
N LEU A 107 -12.49 2.98 -1.68
CA LEU A 107 -12.82 2.02 -0.62
C LEU A 107 -13.95 1.13 -1.12
N GLY A 108 -13.65 -0.15 -1.30
CA GLY A 108 -14.62 -1.18 -1.63
C GLY A 108 -15.42 -1.64 -0.43
N SER A 109 -16.17 -2.73 -0.61
CA SER A 109 -17.02 -3.29 0.44
C SER A 109 -16.23 -3.60 1.71
N ALA A 110 -16.72 -3.07 2.83
CA ALA A 110 -16.21 -3.37 4.16
C ALA A 110 -17.11 -4.42 4.83
N SER A 111 -16.51 -5.41 5.46
CA SER A 111 -17.20 -6.47 6.18
C SER A 111 -16.71 -6.54 7.62
N ARG A 112 -17.62 -6.76 8.56
CA ARG A 112 -17.28 -6.93 9.97
C ARG A 112 -17.00 -8.40 10.27
N ASP A 113 -15.87 -8.64 10.92
CA ASP A 113 -15.44 -9.95 11.38
C ASP A 113 -15.05 -9.82 12.87
N GLY A 114 -15.96 -10.27 13.73
CA GLY A 114 -15.85 -10.12 15.19
C GLY A 114 -15.74 -8.66 15.64
N SER A 115 -14.63 -8.35 16.32
CA SER A 115 -14.31 -7.01 16.82
C SER A 115 -13.65 -6.09 15.78
N THR A 116 -13.42 -6.59 14.56
CA THR A 116 -12.70 -5.86 13.51
C THR A 116 -13.54 -5.72 12.25
N VAL A 117 -13.14 -4.79 11.39
CA VAL A 117 -13.72 -4.54 10.08
C VAL A 117 -12.63 -4.65 9.05
N SER A 118 -12.86 -5.44 8.03
CA SER A 118 -11.95 -5.64 6.90
C SER A 118 -12.52 -4.99 5.64
N ALA A 119 -11.70 -4.30 4.88
CA ALA A 119 -12.11 -3.68 3.62
C ALA A 119 -10.98 -3.71 2.57
N ARG A 120 -11.38 -3.59 1.31
CA ARG A 120 -10.46 -3.47 0.18
C ARG A 120 -10.31 -2.00 -0.20
N LEU A 121 -9.09 -1.47 -0.10
CA LEU A 121 -8.70 -0.18 -0.66
C LEU A 121 -8.03 -0.41 -2.02
N VAL A 122 -8.34 0.40 -3.03
CA VAL A 122 -7.68 0.36 -4.33
C VAL A 122 -7.11 1.75 -4.62
N ILE A 123 -5.85 1.82 -5.03
CA ILE A 123 -5.09 3.05 -5.25
C ILE A 123 -4.52 3.02 -6.67
N GLY A 124 -4.75 4.08 -7.44
CA GLY A 124 -4.33 4.16 -8.83
C GLY A 124 -5.50 4.05 -9.83
N GLY A 125 -5.21 4.39 -11.08
CA GLY A 125 -6.18 4.63 -12.15
C GLY A 125 -5.72 5.75 -13.09
#